data_AF-A0A1Z3MLG4-F1
#
_entry.id   AF-A0A1Z3MLG4-F1
#
_cell.length_a   1.000
_cell.length_b   1.000
_cell.length_c   1.000
_cell.angle_alpha   90.00
_cell.angle_beta   90.00
_cell.angle_gamma   90.00
#
_symmetry.space_group_name_H-M   'P 1'
#
loop_
_entity.id
_entity.type
_entity.pdbx_description
1 polymer ?
#
loop_
_entity_poly.entity_id
_entity_poly.type
_entity_poly.pdbx_seq_one_letter_code
_entity_poly.pdbx_strand_id
1 'polypeptide(L)'
;MNKNEFVIGGVKTKLPETDDQTMDLAAQLARQLGSKLPTEQDVYWFVIEFYDRASAFNHSARGVLGNLPFRLFEMEYEGRRSENSYVGRKNPGVTYLLEDVAPSFRKAIAHLGTGPEQVIVAIVYLVFCTAHAEMIKNLRVKYAVHYHNNCISSGSFNNAEKWGEVIDSLE
;
A
#
# COMPACT_ATOMS: atom_id res chain seq x y z
N MET A 1 19.64 7.19 27.14
CA MET A 1 18.55 7.29 26.14
C MET A 1 18.06 8.71 26.12
N ASN A 2 18.13 9.40 24.97
CA ASN A 2 17.52 10.72 24.84
C ASN A 2 16.00 10.56 24.97
N LYS A 3 15.36 11.35 25.82
CA LYS A 3 13.94 11.18 26.23
C LYS A 3 12.90 11.31 25.09
N ASN A 4 13.32 11.61 23.86
CA ASN A 4 12.43 11.93 22.73
C ASN A 4 12.64 11.03 21.49
N GLU A 5 13.35 9.90 21.63
CA GLU A 5 13.51 8.93 20.54
C GLU A 5 12.46 7.81 20.63
N PHE A 6 11.81 7.51 19.51
CA PHE A 6 10.80 6.47 19.34
C PHE A 6 11.28 5.45 18.31
N VAL A 7 10.73 4.25 18.38
CA VAL A 7 10.89 3.22 17.34
C VAL A 7 9.56 3.08 16.63
N ILE A 8 9.52 3.40 15.34
CA ILE A 8 8.32 3.36 14.50
C ILE A 8 8.64 2.46 13.30
N GLY A 9 7.96 1.32 13.17
CA GLY A 9 8.25 0.37 12.09
C GLY A 9 9.72 -0.08 12.03
N GLY A 10 10.39 -0.18 13.18
CA GLY A 10 11.83 -0.50 13.24
C GLY A 10 12.78 0.67 12.91
N VAL A 11 12.27 1.86 12.58
CA VAL A 11 13.06 3.08 12.41
C VAL A 11 13.15 3.82 13.73
N LYS A 12 14.39 4.06 14.20
CA LYS A 12 14.65 4.88 15.38
C LYS A 12 14.66 6.36 14.99
N THR A 13 13.69 7.13 15.46
CA THR A 13 13.47 8.52 15.03
C THR A 13 12.99 9.40 16.18
N LYS A 14 13.05 10.73 16.01
CA LYS A 14 12.22 11.66 16.78
C LYS A 14 10.86 11.81 16.09
N LEU A 15 9.88 12.34 16.81
CA LEU A 15 8.62 12.74 16.19
C LEU A 15 8.88 13.89 15.22
N PRO A 16 8.30 13.85 14.01
CA PRO A 16 8.43 14.95 13.06
C PRO A 16 7.64 16.17 13.56
N GLU A 17 8.27 17.33 13.49
CA GLU A 17 7.68 18.64 13.83
C GLU A 17 7.36 19.47 12.57
N THR A 18 7.79 19.00 11.40
CA THR A 18 7.63 19.67 10.10
C THR A 18 7.25 18.67 9.01
N ASP A 19 6.74 19.19 7.89
CA ASP A 19 6.40 18.37 6.72
C ASP A 19 7.65 17.68 6.13
N ASP A 20 8.78 18.37 6.05
CA ASP A 20 10.06 17.80 5.59
C ASP A 20 10.49 16.61 6.46
N GLN A 21 10.42 16.75 7.78
CA GLN A 21 10.73 15.65 8.71
C GLN A 21 9.73 14.50 8.59
N THR A 22 8.46 14.79 8.29
CA THR A 22 7.43 13.78 8.05
C THR A 22 7.75 13.00 6.78
N MET A 23 8.15 13.68 5.71
CA MET A 23 8.56 13.05 4.46
C MET A 23 9.85 12.23 4.61
N ASP A 24 10.82 12.71 5.37
CA ASP A 24 12.05 11.96 5.69
C ASP A 24 11.76 10.68 6.46
N LEU A 25 10.86 10.74 7.45
CA LEU A 25 10.40 9.55 8.17
C LEU A 25 9.66 8.60 7.22
N ALA A 26 8.74 9.11 6.40
CA ALA A 26 8.00 8.30 5.46
C ALA A 26 8.91 7.60 4.44
N ALA A 27 9.93 8.29 3.93
CA ALA A 27 10.92 7.71 3.03
C ALA A 27 11.75 6.59 3.69
N GLN A 28 12.12 6.75 4.97
CA GLN A 28 12.80 5.70 5.73
C GLN A 28 11.90 4.47 5.93
N LEU A 29 10.64 4.68 6.29
CA LEU A 29 9.66 3.62 6.47
C LEU A 29 9.33 2.92 5.14
N ALA A 30 9.28 3.65 4.02
CA ALA A 30 9.08 3.09 2.69
C ALA A 30 10.26 2.20 2.24
N ARG A 31 11.50 2.58 2.59
CA ARG A 31 12.67 1.71 2.37
C ARG A 31 12.59 0.43 3.20
N GLN A 32 12.16 0.52 4.46
CA GLN A 32 11.92 -0.66 5.31
C GLN A 32 10.82 -1.54 4.73
N LEU A 33 9.72 -0.95 4.26
CA LEU A 33 8.63 -1.65 3.57
C LEU A 33 9.15 -2.44 2.35
N GLY A 34 10.02 -1.86 1.52
CA GLY A 34 10.63 -2.56 0.39
C GLY A 34 11.35 -3.85 0.81
N SER A 35 12.04 -3.86 1.96
CA SER A 35 12.69 -5.07 2.49
C SER A 35 11.71 -6.15 2.98
N LYS A 36 10.44 -5.79 3.23
CA LYS A 36 9.36 -6.72 3.62
C LYS A 36 8.64 -7.35 2.43
N LEU A 37 8.95 -6.88 1.21
CA LEU A 37 8.31 -7.30 -0.05
C LEU A 37 9.37 -7.96 -0.96
N PRO A 38 9.88 -9.15 -0.61
CA PRO A 38 11.01 -9.77 -1.31
C PRO A 38 10.68 -10.26 -2.72
N THR A 39 9.39 -10.38 -3.06
CA THR A 39 8.95 -10.89 -4.36
C THR A 39 8.05 -9.88 -5.07
N GLU A 40 8.04 -9.95 -6.41
CA GLU A 40 7.09 -9.25 -7.27
C GLU A 40 5.63 -9.47 -6.85
N GLN A 41 5.30 -10.70 -6.43
CA GLN A 41 3.97 -11.04 -5.97
C GLN A 41 3.63 -10.31 -4.67
N ASP A 42 4.56 -10.23 -3.72
CA ASP A 42 4.34 -9.50 -2.47
C ASP A 42 4.10 -8.01 -2.76
N VAL A 43 4.87 -7.41 -3.68
CA VAL A 43 4.69 -6.01 -4.11
C VAL A 43 3.31 -5.79 -4.73
N TYR A 44 2.92 -6.61 -5.71
CA TYR A 44 1.62 -6.47 -6.38
C TYR A 44 0.46 -6.60 -5.39
N TRP A 45 0.47 -7.66 -4.57
CA TRP A 45 -0.57 -7.87 -3.57
C TRP A 45 -0.60 -6.74 -2.53
N PHE A 46 0.57 -6.21 -2.15
CA PHE A 46 0.63 -5.10 -1.20
C PHE A 46 -0.05 -3.86 -1.77
N VAL A 47 0.23 -3.51 -3.04
CA VAL A 47 -0.36 -2.35 -3.71
C VAL A 47 -1.88 -2.43 -3.70
N ILE A 48 -2.44 -3.53 -4.19
CA ILE A 48 -3.89 -3.66 -4.32
C ILE A 48 -4.57 -3.77 -2.94
N GLU A 49 -4.01 -4.56 -2.01
CA GLU A 49 -4.66 -4.82 -0.72
C GLU A 49 -4.56 -3.62 0.23
N PHE A 50 -3.41 -2.93 0.25
CA PHE A 50 -3.30 -1.72 1.06
C PHE A 50 -4.24 -0.63 0.53
N TYR A 51 -4.38 -0.49 -0.78
CA TYR A 51 -5.33 0.44 -1.37
C TYR A 51 -6.79 0.12 -0.98
N ASP A 52 -7.22 -1.16 -1.07
CA ASP A 52 -8.54 -1.61 -0.60
C ASP A 52 -8.78 -1.20 0.86
N ARG A 53 -7.83 -1.52 1.75
CA ARG A 53 -7.96 -1.22 3.18
C ARG A 53 -7.93 0.29 3.46
N ALA A 54 -7.07 1.04 2.77
CA ALA A 54 -6.92 2.48 2.96
C ALA A 54 -8.12 3.28 2.41
N SER A 55 -8.93 2.69 1.50
CA SER A 55 -10.19 3.29 1.05
C SER A 55 -11.20 3.53 2.19
N ALA A 56 -11.05 2.83 3.32
CA ALA A 56 -11.87 2.98 4.53
C ALA A 56 -11.25 3.94 5.58
N PHE A 57 -10.10 4.56 5.29
CA PHE A 57 -9.47 5.50 6.23
C PHE A 57 -10.22 6.83 6.32
N ASN A 58 -9.82 7.64 7.31
CA ASN A 58 -10.33 9.00 7.45
C ASN A 58 -10.11 9.86 6.18
N HIS A 59 -10.83 10.97 6.10
CA HIS A 59 -10.83 11.83 4.91
C HIS A 59 -9.42 12.31 4.51
N SER A 60 -8.60 12.73 5.47
CA SER A 60 -7.24 13.23 5.21
C SER A 60 -6.34 12.13 4.63
N ALA A 61 -6.38 10.93 5.19
CA ALA A 61 -5.59 9.80 4.70
C ALA A 61 -6.04 9.35 3.30
N ARG A 62 -7.35 9.39 3.00
CA ARG A 62 -7.86 9.15 1.64
C ARG A 62 -7.42 10.23 0.65
N GLY A 63 -7.31 11.48 1.09
CA GLY A 63 -6.75 12.57 0.29
C GLY A 63 -5.33 12.29 -0.18
N VAL A 64 -4.52 11.61 0.63
CA VAL A 64 -3.16 11.18 0.25
C VAL A 64 -3.19 10.20 -0.92
N LEU A 65 -4.13 9.25 -0.93
CA LEU A 65 -4.28 8.26 -2.03
C LEU A 65 -4.61 8.93 -3.37
N GLY A 66 -5.23 10.11 -3.35
CA GLY A 66 -5.50 10.89 -4.57
C GLY A 66 -4.24 11.37 -5.30
N ASN A 67 -3.06 11.30 -4.66
CA ASN A 67 -1.78 11.71 -5.25
C ASN A 67 -0.98 10.53 -5.82
N LEU A 68 -1.54 9.32 -5.86
CA LEU A 68 -0.85 8.17 -6.43
C LEU A 68 -0.52 8.42 -7.91
N PRO A 69 0.63 7.91 -8.41
CA PRO A 69 1.04 8.08 -9.80
C PRO A 69 0.21 7.25 -10.79
N PHE A 70 -0.79 6.52 -10.29
CA PHE A 70 -1.68 5.69 -11.07
C PHE A 70 -3.05 5.60 -10.40
N ARG A 71 -4.05 5.23 -11.20
CA ARG A 71 -5.38 4.84 -10.72
C ARG A 71 -5.49 3.32 -10.73
N LEU A 72 -6.01 2.75 -9.64
CA LEU A 72 -6.44 1.36 -9.59
C LEU A 72 -7.92 1.24 -9.97
N PHE A 73 -8.25 0.24 -10.77
CA PHE A 73 -9.61 -0.16 -11.07
C PHE A 73 -10.14 -1.02 -9.93
N GLU A 74 -11.44 -0.92 -9.65
CA GLU A 74 -12.08 -1.67 -8.55
C GLU A 74 -11.81 -3.18 -8.64
N MET A 75 -11.86 -3.74 -9.85
CA MET A 75 -11.56 -5.15 -10.11
C MET A 75 -10.13 -5.59 -9.71
N GLU A 76 -9.18 -4.65 -9.62
CA GLU A 76 -7.81 -4.95 -9.21
C GLU A 76 -7.67 -5.17 -7.72
N TYR A 77 -8.52 -4.59 -6.87
CA TYR A 77 -8.36 -4.61 -5.41
C TYR A 77 -9.56 -5.12 -4.63
N GLU A 78 -10.78 -4.98 -5.16
CA GLU A 78 -12.00 -5.32 -4.43
C GLU A 78 -12.05 -6.83 -4.12
N GLY A 79 -12.27 -7.15 -2.85
CA GLY A 79 -12.31 -8.55 -2.38
C GLY A 79 -10.96 -9.27 -2.42
N ARG A 80 -9.88 -8.61 -2.82
CA ARG A 80 -8.54 -9.18 -2.96
C ARG A 80 -7.71 -8.98 -1.69
N ARG A 81 -8.23 -9.47 -0.57
CA ARG A 81 -7.44 -9.57 0.66
C ARG A 81 -6.68 -10.89 0.65
N SER A 82 -5.37 -10.83 0.87
CA SER A 82 -4.47 -12.00 0.89
C SER A 82 -4.96 -13.11 1.80
N GLU A 83 -5.54 -12.76 2.96
CA GLU A 83 -6.14 -13.68 3.94
C GLU A 83 -7.32 -14.51 3.38
N ASN A 84 -8.04 -13.97 2.40
CA ASN A 84 -9.19 -14.61 1.74
C ASN A 84 -8.83 -15.21 0.37
N SER A 85 -7.56 -15.11 -0.04
CA SER A 85 -7.09 -15.56 -1.34
C SER A 85 -6.39 -16.93 -1.25
N TYR A 86 -6.02 -17.49 -2.40
CA TYR A 86 -5.20 -18.71 -2.48
C TYR A 86 -3.83 -18.59 -1.78
N VAL A 87 -3.38 -17.37 -1.49
CA VAL A 87 -2.12 -17.09 -0.77
C VAL A 87 -2.23 -17.52 0.70
N GLY A 88 -3.42 -17.42 1.32
CA GLY A 88 -3.72 -17.96 2.65
C GLY A 88 -2.86 -17.42 3.81
N ARG A 89 -2.08 -16.36 3.57
CA ARG A 89 -1.21 -15.70 4.56
C ARG A 89 -1.40 -14.19 4.50
N LYS A 90 -1.21 -13.52 5.63
CA LYS A 90 -1.25 -12.06 5.70
C LYS A 90 -0.23 -11.43 4.75
N ASN A 91 -0.61 -10.34 4.11
CA ASN A 91 0.29 -9.55 3.28
C ASN A 91 1.37 -8.87 4.16
N PRO A 92 2.67 -9.16 3.93
CA PRO A 92 3.73 -8.66 4.80
C PRO A 92 3.87 -7.14 4.80
N GLY A 93 3.61 -6.47 3.68
CA GLY A 93 3.62 -5.00 3.61
C GLY A 93 2.44 -4.36 4.34
N VAL A 94 1.24 -4.96 4.22
CA VAL A 94 0.05 -4.52 4.96
C VAL A 94 0.26 -4.72 6.45
N THR A 95 0.75 -5.88 6.88
CA THR A 95 1.09 -6.15 8.28
C THR A 95 2.10 -5.14 8.80
N TYR A 96 3.19 -4.88 8.05
CA TYR A 96 4.17 -3.88 8.46
C TYR A 96 3.54 -2.49 8.66
N LEU A 97 2.72 -2.00 7.72
CA LEU A 97 2.12 -0.68 7.86
C LEU A 97 1.04 -0.61 8.95
N LEU A 98 0.14 -1.59 9.00
CA LEU A 98 -1.04 -1.52 9.86
C LEU A 98 -0.84 -2.12 11.26
N GLU A 99 0.10 -3.06 11.42
CA GLU A 99 0.36 -3.73 12.70
C GLU A 99 1.66 -3.24 13.35
N ASP A 100 2.66 -2.76 12.59
CA ASP A 100 3.90 -2.22 13.16
C ASP A 100 3.93 -0.68 13.14
N VAL A 101 3.77 -0.05 11.97
CA VAL A 101 3.94 1.41 11.82
C VAL A 101 2.81 2.18 12.49
N ALA A 102 1.56 1.97 12.08
CA ALA A 102 0.43 2.74 12.59
C ALA A 102 0.28 2.65 14.12
N PRO A 103 0.34 1.46 14.76
CA PRO A 103 0.25 1.37 16.22
C PRO A 103 1.43 2.03 16.93
N SER A 104 2.66 1.88 16.42
CA SER A 104 3.84 2.53 17.01
C SER A 104 3.77 4.05 16.91
N PHE A 105 3.33 4.57 15.76
CA PHE A 105 3.14 6.00 15.56
C PHE A 105 2.04 6.52 16.49
N ARG A 106 0.87 5.87 16.53
CA ARG A 106 -0.24 6.21 17.42
C ARG A 106 0.20 6.28 18.88
N LYS A 107 1.03 5.34 19.34
CA LYS A 107 1.59 5.35 20.70
C LYS A 107 2.47 6.57 20.95
N ALA A 108 3.30 6.95 19.97
CA ALA A 108 4.21 8.09 20.09
C ALA A 108 3.46 9.44 20.13
N ILE A 109 2.33 9.55 19.42
CA ILE A 109 1.51 10.76 19.33
C ILE A 109 0.13 10.61 20.00
N ALA A 110 0.03 9.81 21.07
CA ALA A 110 -1.26 9.47 21.69
C ALA A 110 -2.10 10.70 22.12
N HIS A 111 -1.46 11.84 22.35
CA HIS A 111 -2.10 13.12 22.69
C HIS A 111 -2.86 13.77 21.52
N LEU A 112 -2.60 13.38 20.27
CA LEU A 112 -3.26 13.94 19.07
C LEU A 112 -4.56 13.19 18.68
N GLY A 113 -4.93 12.14 19.42
CA GLY A 113 -6.11 11.33 19.12
C GLY A 113 -5.87 10.31 17.99
N THR A 114 -6.94 9.90 17.33
CA THR A 114 -6.91 8.90 16.23
C THR A 114 -6.93 9.57 14.88
N GLY A 115 -6.23 8.99 13.91
CA GLY A 115 -6.23 9.42 12.52
C GLY A 115 -4.85 9.77 11.95
N PRO A 116 -3.94 10.45 12.67
CA PRO A 116 -2.62 10.75 12.11
C PRO A 116 -1.81 9.49 11.79
N GLU A 117 -2.03 8.39 12.51
CA GLU A 117 -1.45 7.08 12.20
C GLU A 117 -1.92 6.52 10.85
N GLN A 118 -3.14 6.86 10.41
CA GLN A 118 -3.64 6.49 9.07
C GLN A 118 -3.01 7.38 7.99
N VAL A 119 -2.80 8.65 8.30
CA VAL A 119 -2.17 9.61 7.39
C VAL A 119 -0.71 9.20 7.13
N ILE A 120 0.07 8.91 8.17
CA ILE A 120 1.49 8.52 7.98
C ILE A 120 1.64 7.24 7.15
N VAL A 121 0.81 6.21 7.38
CA VAL A 121 0.91 4.98 6.57
C VAL A 121 0.46 5.21 5.12
N ALA A 122 -0.52 6.11 4.89
CA ALA A 122 -0.90 6.51 3.54
C ALA A 122 0.23 7.29 2.84
N ILE A 123 0.98 8.14 3.55
CA ILE A 123 2.16 8.83 3.00
C ILE A 123 3.27 7.82 2.70
N VAL A 124 3.54 6.86 3.59
CA VAL A 124 4.53 5.79 3.33
C VAL A 124 4.16 4.99 2.09
N TYR A 125 2.88 4.64 1.95
CA TYR A 125 2.35 3.95 0.78
C TYR A 125 2.52 4.78 -0.50
N LEU A 126 2.18 6.07 -0.46
CA LEU A 126 2.38 7.00 -1.58
C LEU A 126 3.85 7.08 -1.98
N VAL A 127 4.76 7.30 -1.02
CA VAL A 127 6.20 7.38 -1.27
C VAL A 127 6.72 6.09 -1.91
N PHE A 128 6.29 4.92 -1.41
CA PHE A 128 6.64 3.63 -2.01
C PHE A 128 6.12 3.51 -3.45
N CYS A 129 4.85 3.84 -3.68
CA CYS A 129 4.25 3.75 -5.02
C CYS A 129 4.90 4.68 -6.03
N THR A 130 5.25 5.90 -5.61
CA THR A 130 5.97 6.86 -6.46
C THR A 130 7.38 6.39 -6.78
N ALA A 131 8.12 5.88 -5.80
CA ALA A 131 9.48 5.37 -6.00
C ALA A 131 9.55 4.13 -6.91
N HIS A 132 8.45 3.36 -6.98
CA HIS A 132 8.38 2.10 -7.73
C HIS A 132 7.32 2.11 -8.84
N ALA A 133 6.93 3.30 -9.33
CA ALA A 133 5.79 3.45 -10.25
C ALA A 133 5.91 2.58 -11.51
N GLU A 134 7.09 2.54 -12.14
CA GLU A 134 7.34 1.74 -13.35
C GLU A 134 7.26 0.23 -13.06
N MET A 135 7.88 -0.22 -11.97
CA MET A 135 7.80 -1.62 -11.53
C MET A 135 6.35 -2.03 -11.26
N ILE A 136 5.60 -1.19 -10.54
CA ILE A 136 4.19 -1.44 -10.23
C ILE A 136 3.36 -1.48 -11.51
N LYS A 137 3.60 -0.56 -12.47
CA LYS A 137 2.95 -0.58 -13.79
C LYS A 137 3.16 -1.93 -14.48
N ASN A 138 4.40 -2.41 -14.55
CA ASN A 138 4.75 -3.68 -15.20
C ASN A 138 4.10 -4.88 -14.49
N LEU A 139 4.06 -4.87 -13.15
CA LEU A 139 3.38 -5.90 -12.38
C LEU A 139 1.88 -5.90 -12.65
N ARG A 140 1.25 -4.72 -12.70
CA ARG A 140 -0.17 -4.58 -13.00
C ARG A 140 -0.51 -5.14 -14.38
N VAL A 141 0.28 -4.84 -15.41
CA VAL A 141 0.11 -5.44 -16.75
C VAL A 141 0.21 -6.97 -16.69
N LYS A 142 1.29 -7.49 -16.08
CA LYS A 142 1.53 -8.93 -15.94
C LYS A 142 0.35 -9.67 -15.29
N TYR A 143 -0.14 -9.15 -14.17
CA TYR A 143 -1.25 -9.76 -13.45
C TYR A 143 -2.59 -9.56 -14.15
N ALA A 144 -2.84 -8.39 -14.76
CA ALA A 144 -4.04 -8.14 -15.54
C ALA A 144 -4.19 -9.11 -16.72
N VAL A 145 -3.11 -9.31 -17.49
CA VAL A 145 -3.07 -10.32 -18.57
C VAL A 145 -3.30 -11.73 -18.05
N HIS A 146 -2.70 -12.09 -16.90
CA HIS A 146 -2.93 -13.38 -16.28
C HIS A 146 -4.40 -13.60 -15.91
N TYR A 147 -5.04 -12.62 -15.26
CA TYR A 147 -6.45 -12.72 -14.88
C TYR A 147 -7.39 -12.70 -16.08
N HIS A 148 -7.11 -11.86 -17.09
CA HIS A 148 -7.83 -11.87 -18.37
C HIS A 148 -7.85 -13.29 -18.97
N ASN A 149 -6.68 -13.92 -19.11
CA ASN A 149 -6.55 -15.23 -19.74
C ASN A 149 -7.23 -16.34 -18.92
N ASN A 150 -7.17 -16.26 -17.59
CA ASN A 150 -7.92 -17.16 -16.72
C ASN A 150 -9.44 -17.00 -16.89
N CYS A 151 -9.94 -15.76 -17.03
CA CYS A 151 -11.34 -15.50 -17.29
C CYS A 151 -11.79 -16.07 -18.64
N ILE A 152 -11.00 -15.90 -19.72
CA ILE A 152 -11.26 -16.52 -21.02
C ILE A 152 -11.32 -18.05 -20.90
N SER A 153 -10.32 -18.65 -20.24
CA SER A 153 -10.21 -20.11 -20.10
C SER A 153 -11.35 -20.73 -19.27
N SER A 154 -11.95 -19.96 -18.36
CA SER A 154 -13.07 -20.37 -17.52
C SER A 154 -14.45 -19.96 -18.07
N GLY A 155 -14.52 -19.34 -19.25
CA GLY A 155 -15.76 -18.87 -19.87
C GLY A 155 -16.36 -17.61 -19.22
N SER A 156 -15.60 -16.90 -18.38
CA SER A 156 -16.01 -15.67 -17.70
C SER A 156 -15.71 -14.43 -18.56
N PHE A 157 -16.30 -14.36 -19.76
CA PHE A 157 -15.96 -13.35 -20.77
C PHE A 157 -16.18 -11.90 -20.31
N ASN A 158 -17.25 -11.62 -19.54
CA ASN A 158 -17.50 -10.27 -19.01
C ASN A 158 -16.39 -9.79 -18.05
N ASN A 159 -15.79 -10.72 -17.28
CA ASN A 159 -14.66 -10.37 -16.42
C ASN A 159 -13.37 -10.26 -17.22
N ALA A 160 -13.21 -11.04 -18.29
CA ALA A 160 -12.09 -10.88 -19.21
C ALA A 160 -12.11 -9.48 -19.84
N GLU A 161 -13.26 -9.00 -20.34
CA GLU A 161 -13.41 -7.65 -20.90
C GLU A 161 -12.96 -6.56 -19.92
N LYS A 162 -13.41 -6.64 -18.66
CA LYS A 162 -12.98 -5.70 -17.61
C LYS A 162 -11.48 -5.74 -17.33
N TRP A 163 -10.83 -6.91 -17.43
CA TRP A 163 -9.37 -6.99 -17.37
C TRP A 163 -8.70 -6.40 -18.61
N GLY A 164 -9.35 -6.50 -19.78
CA GLY A 164 -8.95 -5.79 -21.00
C GLY A 164 -8.90 -4.28 -20.80
N GLU A 165 -9.94 -3.70 -20.20
CA GLU A 165 -9.96 -2.25 -19.87
C GLU A 165 -8.78 -1.85 -18.97
N VAL A 166 -8.41 -2.69 -17.99
CA VAL A 166 -7.24 -2.46 -17.14
C VAL A 166 -5.96 -2.48 -17.97
N ILE A 167 -5.78 -3.47 -18.86
CA ILE A 167 -4.61 -3.59 -19.74
C ILE A 167 -4.48 -2.36 -20.63
N ASP A 168 -5.56 -1.98 -21.32
CA ASP A 168 -5.57 -0.83 -22.23
C ASP A 168 -5.23 0.49 -21.52
N SER A 169 -5.64 0.63 -20.24
CA SER A 169 -5.30 1.81 -19.44
C SER A 169 -3.82 1.90 -19.02
N LEU A 170 -3.09 0.79 -19.13
CA LEU A 170 -1.70 0.66 -18.73
C LEU A 170 -0.73 0.71 -19.91
N GLU A 171 -1.19 0.67 -21.16
CA GLU A 171 -0.34 0.85 -22.34
C GLU A 171 -0.10 2.34 -22.63
#